data_AF-A0A923MDH5-F1
#
_entry.id   AF-A0A923MDH5-F1
#
_cell.length_a   1.000
_cell.length_b   1.000
_cell.length_c   1.000
_cell.angle_alpha   90.00
_cell.angle_beta   90.00
_cell.angle_gamma   90.00
#
_symmetry.space_group_name_H-M   'P 1'
#
loop_
_entity.id
_entity.type
_entity.pdbx_description
1 polymer ?
#
loop_
_entity_poly.entity_id
_entity_poly.type
_entity_poly.pdbx_seq_one_letter_code
_entity_poly.pdbx_strand_id
1 'polypeptide(L)'
;MFDRAEEKTLNVEGVRPRATAKAAYYLAAFGFHLALFLSNTGNYFHGGTALEWIALQAWAILIVMAAVNLVPHARAFEQPILMLCAIVPLFLVVWALLEASRR
;
A
#
# COMPACT_ATOMS: atom_id res chain seq x y z
N MET A 1 35.58 -17.02 13.67
CA MET A 1 35.86 -15.65 13.18
C MET A 1 35.23 -15.58 11.82
N PHE A 2 33.99 -15.08 11.72
CA PHE A 2 33.28 -14.98 10.44
C PHE A 2 34.03 -13.97 9.56
N ASP A 3 34.34 -14.38 8.33
CA ASP A 3 35.12 -13.57 7.40
C ASP A 3 34.31 -12.33 7.02
N ARG A 4 34.95 -11.15 6.95
CA ARG A 4 34.30 -9.87 6.60
C ARG A 4 33.49 -9.91 5.29
N ALA A 5 33.74 -10.91 4.43
CA ALA A 5 33.01 -11.15 3.21
C ALA A 5 31.57 -11.68 3.45
N GLU A 6 31.37 -12.58 4.43
CA GLU A 6 30.05 -13.14 4.76
C GLU A 6 29.14 -12.11 5.44
N GLU A 7 29.71 -11.21 6.26
CA GLU A 7 28.95 -10.13 6.88
C GLU A 7 28.42 -9.14 5.83
N LYS A 8 29.16 -8.94 4.74
CA LYS A 8 28.80 -8.01 3.66
C LYS A 8 27.73 -8.60 2.74
N THR A 9 27.75 -9.91 2.48
CA THR A 9 26.72 -10.59 1.67
C THR A 9 25.39 -10.67 2.41
N LEU A 10 25.39 -11.01 3.70
CA LEU A 10 24.19 -10.99 4.57
C LEU A 10 23.53 -9.59 4.62
N ASN A 11 24.34 -8.53 4.67
CA ASN A 11 23.83 -7.16 4.69
C ASN A 11 23.25 -6.73 3.33
N VAL A 12 23.79 -7.25 2.22
CA VAL A 12 23.27 -6.99 0.87
C VAL A 12 21.98 -7.78 0.60
N GLU A 13 21.86 -9.01 1.11
CA GLU A 13 20.64 -9.82 0.99
C GLU A 13 19.48 -9.31 1.85
N GLY A 14 19.73 -8.63 2.98
CA GLY A 14 18.67 -7.97 3.75
C GLY A 14 18.17 -6.64 3.16
N VAL A 15 19.00 -5.97 2.35
CA VAL A 15 18.70 -4.66 1.74
C VAL A 15 17.86 -4.80 0.46
N ARG A 16 18.12 -5.81 -0.38
CA ARG A 16 17.39 -6.01 -1.65
C ARG A 16 15.88 -6.29 -1.47
N PRO A 17 15.42 -7.19 -0.57
CA PRO A 17 14.00 -7.50 -0.41
C PRO A 17 13.19 -6.28 0.01
N ARG A 18 13.78 -5.40 0.83
CA ARG A 18 13.14 -4.18 1.32
C ARG A 18 13.02 -3.11 0.24
N ALA A 19 14.04 -2.98 -0.62
CA ALA A 19 13.96 -2.08 -1.77
C ALA A 19 12.87 -2.55 -2.75
N THR A 20 12.82 -3.85 -3.05
CA THR A 20 11.79 -4.44 -3.92
C THR A 20 10.39 -4.29 -3.32
N ALA A 21 10.23 -4.52 -2.02
CA ALA A 21 8.96 -4.34 -1.33
C ALA A 21 8.46 -2.89 -1.36
N LYS A 22 9.37 -1.91 -1.15
CA LYS A 22 9.03 -0.49 -1.29
C LYS A 22 8.63 -0.13 -2.72
N ALA A 23 9.35 -0.63 -3.73
CA ALA A 23 9.01 -0.40 -5.13
C ALA A 23 7.63 -0.99 -5.50
N ALA A 24 7.37 -2.23 -5.06
CA ALA A 24 6.07 -2.88 -5.25
C ALA A 24 4.95 -2.11 -4.55
N TYR A 25 5.18 -1.62 -3.33
CA TYR A 25 4.25 -0.77 -2.61
C TYR A 25 3.91 0.51 -3.39
N TYR A 26 4.92 1.25 -3.86
CA TYR A 26 4.68 2.48 -4.62
C TYR A 26 3.97 2.21 -5.93
N LEU A 27 4.30 1.12 -6.63
CA LEU A 27 3.62 0.74 -7.87
C LEU A 27 2.15 0.37 -7.61
N ALA A 28 1.88 -0.40 -6.55
CA ALA A 28 0.53 -0.76 -6.15
C ALA A 28 -0.27 0.48 -5.72
N ALA A 29 0.32 1.37 -4.92
CA ALA A 29 -0.31 2.62 -4.52
C ALA A 29 -0.58 3.50 -5.74
N PHE A 30 0.38 3.70 -6.64
CA PHE A 30 0.18 4.47 -7.86
C PHE A 30 -0.94 3.88 -8.74
N GLY A 31 -0.93 2.56 -8.96
CA GLY A 31 -1.97 1.86 -9.71
C GLY A 31 -3.35 2.03 -9.09
N PHE A 32 -3.45 1.99 -7.77
CA PHE A 32 -4.70 2.22 -7.04
C PHE A 32 -5.23 3.64 -7.21
N HIS A 33 -4.38 4.65 -7.07
CA HIS A 33 -4.80 6.05 -7.26
C HIS A 33 -5.16 6.33 -8.72
N LEU A 34 -4.42 5.75 -9.66
CA LEU A 34 -4.74 5.84 -11.08
C LEU A 34 -6.07 5.16 -11.39
N ALA A 35 -6.33 3.99 -10.82
CA ALA A 35 -7.62 3.32 -10.93
C ALA A 35 -8.74 4.21 -10.37
N LEU A 36 -8.59 4.78 -9.18
CA LEU A 36 -9.56 5.73 -8.61
C LEU A 36 -9.80 6.96 -9.49
N PHE A 37 -8.75 7.48 -10.13
CA PHE A 37 -8.84 8.69 -10.95
C PHE A 37 -9.45 8.43 -12.33
N LEU A 38 -9.07 7.32 -12.97
CA LEU A 38 -9.51 6.96 -14.32
C LEU A 38 -10.84 6.22 -14.34
N SER A 39 -11.14 5.46 -13.29
CA SER A 39 -12.39 4.75 -13.18
C SER A 39 -13.41 5.60 -12.44
N ASN A 40 -14.65 5.63 -12.94
CA ASN A 40 -15.79 6.10 -12.16
C ASN A 40 -16.02 5.25 -10.90
N THR A 41 -15.24 4.20 -10.66
CA THR A 41 -15.31 3.31 -9.48
C THR A 41 -14.89 4.02 -8.19
N GLY A 42 -14.10 5.10 -8.27
CA GLY A 42 -13.85 6.01 -7.14
C GLY A 42 -14.96 7.02 -6.88
N ASN A 43 -15.88 7.17 -7.83
CA ASN A 43 -17.05 8.02 -7.75
C ASN A 43 -18.28 7.14 -7.48
N TYR A 44 -18.62 6.97 -6.19
CA TYR A 44 -19.76 6.16 -5.70
C TYR A 44 -21.08 6.40 -6.46
N PHE A 45 -21.18 7.51 -7.19
CA PHE A 45 -22.36 7.95 -7.92
C PHE A 45 -22.44 7.54 -9.41
N HIS A 46 -21.39 6.98 -10.05
CA HIS A 46 -21.37 6.84 -11.52
C HIS A 46 -20.97 5.47 -12.11
N GLY A 47 -21.27 4.34 -11.45
CA GLY A 47 -21.53 3.08 -12.18
C GLY A 47 -20.51 1.94 -12.12
N GLY A 48 -19.70 1.85 -11.06
CA GLY A 48 -18.92 0.63 -10.79
C GLY A 48 -19.80 -0.54 -10.33
N THR A 49 -19.48 -1.75 -10.74
CA THR A 49 -20.12 -3.00 -10.29
C THR A 49 -19.74 -3.32 -8.84
N ALA A 50 -20.55 -4.14 -8.15
CA ALA A 50 -20.25 -4.59 -6.79
C ALA A 50 -18.90 -5.34 -6.69
N LEU A 51 -18.54 -6.10 -7.73
CA LEU A 51 -17.28 -6.84 -7.76
C LEU A 51 -16.07 -5.90 -7.87
N GLU A 52 -16.15 -4.87 -8.69
CA GLU A 52 -15.10 -3.84 -8.81
C GLU A 52 -14.90 -3.10 -7.48
N TRP A 53 -16.00 -2.82 -6.77
CA TRP A 53 -15.93 -2.25 -5.42
C TRP A 53 -15.21 -3.16 -4.43
N ILE A 54 -15.54 -4.45 -4.40
CA ILE A 54 -14.86 -5.42 -3.51
C ILE A 54 -13.37 -5.52 -3.86
N ALA A 55 -13.03 -5.57 -5.15
CA ALA A 55 -11.65 -5.63 -5.60
C ALA A 55 -10.86 -4.37 -5.19
N LEU A 56 -11.46 -3.19 -5.32
CA LEU A 56 -10.87 -1.92 -4.91
C LEU A 56 -10.63 -1.88 -3.39
N GLN A 57 -11.58 -2.38 -2.60
CA GLN A 57 -11.43 -2.46 -1.14
C GLN A 57 -10.33 -3.44 -0.73
N ALA A 58 -10.27 -4.62 -1.36
CA ALA A 58 -9.21 -5.58 -1.12
C ALA A 58 -7.82 -4.99 -1.44
N TRP A 59 -7.70 -4.27 -2.56
CA TRP A 59 -6.47 -3.58 -2.93
C TRP A 59 -6.11 -2.49 -1.91
N ALA A 60 -7.09 -1.69 -1.47
CA ALA A 60 -6.87 -0.66 -0.45
C ALA A 60 -6.33 -1.26 0.86
N ILE A 61 -6.91 -2.37 1.33
CA ILE A 61 -6.45 -3.09 2.52
C ILE A 61 -5.00 -3.58 2.36
N LEU A 62 -4.66 -4.16 1.20
CA LEU A 62 -3.29 -4.62 0.92
C LEU A 62 -2.28 -3.47 0.97
N ILE A 63 -2.62 -2.30 0.42
CA ILE A 63 -1.76 -1.10 0.49
C ILE A 63 -1.59 -0.65 1.94
N VAL A 64 -2.67 -0.58 2.72
CA VAL A 64 -2.60 -0.18 4.14
C VAL A 64 -1.73 -1.15 4.94
N MET A 65 -1.92 -2.46 4.78
CA MET A 65 -1.10 -3.46 5.47
C MET A 65 0.37 -3.37 5.07
N ALA A 66 0.66 -3.18 3.78
CA ALA A 66 2.02 -2.99 3.30
C ALA A 66 2.65 -1.72 3.88
N ALA A 67 1.91 -0.62 3.98
CA ALA A 67 2.39 0.62 4.59
C ALA A 67 2.72 0.42 6.09
N VAL A 68 1.82 -0.23 6.85
CA VAL A 68 2.04 -0.54 8.27
C VAL A 68 3.30 -1.39 8.48
N ASN A 69 3.59 -2.32 7.57
CA ASN A 69 4.79 -3.15 7.63
C ASN A 69 6.06 -2.36 7.22
N LEU A 70 5.96 -1.50 6.20
CA LEU A 70 7.11 -0.78 5.65
C LEU A 70 7.54 0.44 6.48
N VAL A 71 6.59 1.18 7.09
CA VAL A 71 6.87 2.43 7.83
C VAL A 71 7.91 2.26 8.95
N PRO A 72 7.82 1.24 9.84
CA PRO A 72 8.81 1.05 10.91
C PRO A 72 10.24 0.79 10.39
N HIS A 73 10.37 0.33 9.15
CA HIS A 73 11.64 -0.06 8.53
C HIS A 73 12.16 0.98 7.53
N ALA A 74 11.39 2.04 7.28
CA ALA A 74 11.74 3.10 6.35
C ALA A 74 12.60 4.17 7.04
N ARG A 75 13.39 4.90 6.24
CA ARG A 75 14.15 6.04 6.76
C ARG A 75 13.16 7.13 7.19
N ALA A 76 13.50 7.93 8.22
CA ALA A 76 12.61 8.94 8.77
C ALA A 76 12.01 9.90 7.72
N PHE A 77 12.76 10.25 6.69
CA PHE A 77 12.28 11.10 5.59
C PHE A 77 11.35 10.38 4.59
N GLU A 78 11.41 9.06 4.50
CA GLU A 78 10.54 8.26 3.61
C GLU A 78 9.19 7.94 4.26
N GLN A 79 9.13 7.93 5.61
CA GLN A 79 7.91 7.59 6.35
C GLN A 79 6.70 8.47 5.98
N PRO A 80 6.81 9.81 5.88
CA PRO A 80 5.68 10.64 5.49
C PRO A 80 5.15 10.29 4.10
N ILE A 81 6.05 9.98 3.15
CA ILE A 81 5.67 9.62 1.78
C ILE A 81 4.92 8.30 1.76
N LEU A 82 5.44 7.28 2.46
CA LEU A 82 4.75 5.99 2.60
C LEU A 82 3.36 6.16 3.22
N MET A 83 3.25 6.94 4.28
CA MET A 83 1.97 7.18 4.96
C MET A 83 0.99 7.93 4.04
N LEU A 84 1.44 8.98 3.34
CA LEU A 84 0.61 9.74 2.40
C LEU A 84 0.00 8.84 1.32
N CYS A 85 0.78 7.91 0.77
CA CYS A 85 0.28 6.93 -0.21
C CYS A 85 -0.80 5.99 0.36
N ALA A 86 -0.87 5.80 1.68
CA ALA A 86 -1.85 4.92 2.32
C ALA A 86 -3.10 5.64 2.83
N ILE A 87 -3.10 6.97 2.94
CA ILE A 87 -4.22 7.74 3.53
C ILE A 87 -5.51 7.59 2.72
N VAL A 88 -5.45 7.75 1.40
CA VAL A 88 -6.63 7.62 0.54
C VAL A 88 -7.20 6.19 0.57
N PRO A 89 -6.38 5.13 0.39
CA PRO A 89 -6.81 3.75 0.63
C PRO A 89 -7.46 3.54 2.01
N LEU A 90 -6.82 4.04 3.07
CA LEU A 90 -7.32 3.90 4.44
C LEU A 90 -8.69 4.56 4.63
N PHE A 91 -8.85 5.77 4.12
CA PHE A 91 -10.12 6.49 4.17
C PHE A 91 -11.25 5.69 3.50
N LEU A 92 -10.98 5.12 2.32
CA LEU A 92 -11.96 4.31 1.60
C LEU A 92 -12.37 3.04 2.34
N VAL A 93 -11.43 2.39 3.03
CA VAL A 93 -11.71 1.22 3.86
C VAL A 93 -12.56 1.61 5.06
N VAL A 94 -12.17 2.65 5.79
CA VAL A 94 -12.90 3.12 6.97
C VAL A 94 -14.32 3.55 6.60
N TRP A 95 -14.47 4.30 5.50
CA TRP A 95 -15.76 4.72 5.00
C TRP A 95 -16.67 3.53 4.66
N ALA A 96 -16.14 2.53 3.94
CA ALA A 96 -16.90 1.34 3.58
C ALA A 96 -17.36 0.53 4.80
N LEU A 97 -16.51 0.44 5.84
CA LEU A 97 -16.87 -0.21 7.11
C LEU A 97 -18.00 0.54 7.83
N LEU A 98 -17.90 1.87 7.90
CA LEU A 98 -18.95 2.70 8.50
C LEU A 98 -20.28 2.53 7.76
N GLU A 99 -20.28 2.53 6.44
CA GLU A 99 -21.49 2.35 5.64
C GLU A 99 -22.07 0.93 5.80
N ALA A 100 -21.23 -0.11 5.86
CA ALA A 100 -21.67 -1.47 6.12
C ALA A 100 -22.32 -1.62 7.50
N SER A 101 -21.82 -0.93 8.52
CA SER A 101 -22.37 -0.98 9.89
C SER A 101 -23.71 -0.26 10.08
N ARG A 102 -24.13 0.57 9.10
CA ARG A 102 -25.41 1.29 9.14
C ARG A 102 -26.57 0.48 8.56
N ARG A 103 -26.31 -0.68 7.98
CA ARG A 103 -27.30 -1.60 7.39
C ARG A 103 -27.60 -2.75 8.34
#